data_AF-A0A9E7CP54-F1
#
_entry.id   AF-A0A9E7CP54-F1
#
_cell.length_a   1.000
_cell.length_b   1.000
_cell.length_c   1.000
_cell.angle_alpha   90.00
_cell.angle_beta   90.00
_cell.angle_gamma   90.00
#
_symmetry.space_group_name_H-M   'P 1'
#
loop_
_entity.id
_entity.type
_entity.pdbx_description
1 polymer ?
#
loop_
_entity_poly.entity_id
_entity_poly.type
_entity_poly.pdbx_seq_one_letter_code
_entity_poly.pdbx_strand_id
1 'polypeptide(L)'
;MSLRAIDALKTVDLLFCEDTRTTQKLLTHLDIKVPLHIYNDQSTERGRTSILKALKAGKNVGLVSDAGTPLISDPGYKLVRQCHIENIEVDGMPGPAACVHALVLSGLPTNEFHFCGFLPPKEKEKKR
;
A
#
# COMPACT_ATOMS: atom_id res chain seq x y z
N MET A 1 8.67 9.80 6.76
CA MET A 1 7.53 10.03 5.85
C MET A 1 7.65 11.44 5.26
N SER A 2 7.24 11.68 4.02
CA SER A 2 7.31 13.03 3.42
C SER A 2 6.21 13.94 3.98
N LEU A 3 6.42 15.26 3.94
CA LEU A 3 5.41 16.23 4.39
C LEU A 3 4.09 16.08 3.60
N ARG A 4 4.18 15.89 2.28
CA ARG A 4 3.02 15.68 1.42
C ARG A 4 2.20 14.44 1.79
N ALA A 5 2.86 13.35 2.17
CA ALA A 5 2.18 12.14 2.63
C ALA A 5 1.50 12.37 4.00
N ILE A 6 2.13 13.11 4.90
CA ILE A 6 1.55 13.49 6.19
C ILE A 6 0.28 14.33 5.97
N ASP A 7 0.33 15.31 5.07
CA ASP A 7 -0.83 16.16 4.77
C ASP A 7 -1.97 15.35 4.14
N ALA A 8 -1.67 14.45 3.20
CA ALA A 8 -2.68 13.55 2.63
C ALA A 8 -3.32 12.63 3.69
N LEU A 9 -2.54 12.10 4.62
CA LEU A 9 -3.05 11.26 5.72
C LEU A 9 -3.94 12.04 6.70
N LYS A 10 -3.78 13.36 6.81
CA LYS A 10 -4.66 14.22 7.62
C LYS A 10 -5.99 14.53 6.94
N THR A 11 -6.07 14.41 5.61
CA THR A 11 -7.27 14.77 4.83
C THR A 11 -8.17 13.59 4.47
N VAL A 12 -7.71 12.35 4.69
CA VAL A 12 -8.51 11.15 4.41
C VAL A 12 -9.58 10.91 5.47
N ASP A 13 -10.77 10.52 5.04
CA ASP A 13 -11.86 10.11 5.92
C ASP A 13 -11.64 8.71 6.51
N LEU A 14 -11.04 7.82 5.72
CA LEU A 14 -10.81 6.40 6.04
C LEU A 14 -9.41 6.00 5.57
N LEU A 15 -8.69 5.24 6.38
CA LEU A 15 -7.37 4.72 6.03
C LEU A 15 -7.35 3.19 6.09
N PHE A 16 -7.01 2.56 4.97
CA PHE A 16 -6.87 1.11 4.85
C PHE A 16 -5.41 0.69 4.92
N CYS A 17 -5.14 -0.39 5.66
CA CYS A 17 -3.78 -0.92 5.89
C CYS A 17 -3.79 -2.43 6.09
N GLU A 18 -2.63 -3.07 5.98
CA GLU A 18 -2.48 -4.51 6.21
C GLU A 18 -2.51 -4.86 7.69
N ASP A 19 -1.63 -4.20 8.48
CA ASP A 19 -1.61 -4.28 9.92
C ASP A 19 -1.95 -2.92 10.57
N THR A 20 -3.13 -2.87 11.17
CA THR A 20 -3.60 -1.71 11.96
C THR A 20 -2.69 -1.39 13.14
N ARG A 21 -2.00 -2.37 13.73
CA ARG A 21 -1.11 -2.14 14.89
C ARG A 21 0.16 -1.40 14.47
N THR A 22 0.74 -1.77 13.34
CA THR A 22 1.91 -1.11 12.76
C THR A 22 1.54 0.31 12.33
N THR A 23 0.44 0.44 11.59
CA THR A 23 -0.03 1.73 11.10
C THR A 23 -0.44 2.67 12.24
N GLN A 24 -1.09 2.17 13.30
CA GLN A 24 -1.48 2.98 14.45
C GLN A 24 -0.27 3.59 15.16
N LYS A 25 0.86 2.87 15.26
CA LYS A 25 2.09 3.43 15.85
C LYS A 25 2.62 4.61 15.03
N LEU A 26 2.62 4.48 13.70
CA LEU A 26 3.02 5.56 12.79
C LEU A 26 2.11 6.78 12.95
N LEU A 27 0.79 6.59 12.90
CA LEU A 27 -0.17 7.69 13.06
C LEU A 27 -0.04 8.38 14.41
N THR A 28 0.19 7.62 15.48
CA THR A 28 0.41 8.17 16.84
C THR A 28 1.66 9.04 16.89
N HIS A 29 2.76 8.61 16.24
CA HIS A 29 3.98 9.42 16.18
C HIS A 29 3.80 10.72 15.38
N LEU A 30 2.91 10.71 14.40
CA LEU A 30 2.62 11.85 13.53
C LEU A 30 1.46 12.75 14.04
N ASP A 31 0.87 12.40 15.19
CA ASP A 31 -0.34 13.02 15.74
C ASP A 31 -1.50 13.08 14.71
N ILE A 32 -1.72 11.98 14.00
CA ILE A 32 -2.80 11.84 13.01
C ILE A 32 -3.89 10.95 13.59
N LYS A 33 -5.15 11.39 13.48
CA LYS A 33 -6.33 10.63 13.88
C LYS A 33 -7.19 10.37 12.66
N VAL A 34 -7.24 9.12 12.21
CA VAL A 34 -8.09 8.65 11.12
C VAL A 34 -8.58 7.24 11.45
N PRO A 35 -9.85 6.89 11.13
CA PRO A 35 -10.34 5.53 11.25
C PRO A 35 -9.51 4.54 10.41
N LEU A 36 -8.96 3.52 11.08
CA LEU A 36 -8.18 2.45 10.45
C LEU A 36 -9.06 1.25 10.11
N HIS A 37 -8.85 0.72 8.92
CA HIS A 37 -9.50 -0.49 8.42
C HIS A 37 -8.48 -1.47 7.85
N ILE A 38 -8.74 -2.77 8.00
CA ILE A 38 -7.88 -3.81 7.42
C ILE A 38 -8.20 -3.98 5.94
N TYR A 39 -7.15 -3.98 5.12
CA TYR A 39 -7.18 -4.39 3.73
C TYR A 39 -5.87 -5.08 3.37
N ASN A 40 -5.93 -6.37 3.06
CA ASN A 40 -4.79 -7.22 2.76
C ASN A 40 -5.10 -8.23 1.63
N ASP A 41 -4.15 -9.09 1.26
CA ASP A 41 -4.33 -10.04 0.15
C ASP A 41 -5.45 -11.08 0.35
N GLN A 42 -5.84 -11.32 1.60
CA GLN A 42 -6.97 -12.18 1.95
C GLN A 42 -8.32 -11.45 1.86
N SER A 43 -8.30 -10.12 1.64
CA SER A 43 -9.51 -9.32 1.57
C SER A 43 -10.33 -9.72 0.35
N THR A 44 -11.55 -10.17 0.64
CA THR A 44 -12.49 -10.64 -0.37
C THR A 44 -12.99 -9.50 -1.26
N GLU A 45 -13.62 -9.86 -2.37
CA GLU A 45 -14.39 -8.94 -3.22
C GLU A 45 -15.30 -8.02 -2.41
N ARG A 46 -15.95 -8.54 -1.34
CA ARG A 46 -16.84 -7.75 -0.48
C ARG A 46 -16.11 -6.61 0.24
N GLY A 47 -14.86 -6.83 0.66
CA GLY A 47 -14.02 -5.80 1.30
C GLY A 47 -13.65 -4.68 0.33
N ARG A 48 -13.39 -5.00 -0.95
CA ARG A 48 -13.23 -3.96 -1.97
C ARG A 48 -14.52 -3.19 -2.23
N THR A 49 -15.66 -3.89 -2.26
CA THR A 49 -16.96 -3.25 -2.49
C THR A 49 -17.29 -2.19 -1.44
N SER A 50 -16.92 -2.39 -0.16
CA SER A 50 -17.13 -1.34 0.85
C SER A 50 -16.26 -0.11 0.62
N ILE A 51 -15.01 -0.30 0.18
CA ILE A 51 -14.10 0.81 -0.17
C ILE A 51 -14.68 1.61 -1.35
N LEU A 52 -15.09 0.92 -2.41
CA LEU A 52 -15.66 1.56 -3.60
C LEU A 52 -16.96 2.31 -3.29
N LYS A 53 -17.80 1.77 -2.39
CA LYS A 53 -18.99 2.47 -1.91
C LYS A 53 -18.63 3.76 -1.16
N ALA A 54 -17.61 3.74 -0.32
CA ALA A 54 -17.16 4.94 0.39
C ALA A 54 -16.65 6.00 -0.61
N LEU A 55 -15.81 5.59 -1.57
CA LEU A 55 -15.32 6.47 -2.64
C LEU A 55 -16.46 7.10 -3.44
N LYS A 56 -17.47 6.31 -3.85
CA LYS A 56 -18.66 6.80 -4.55
C LYS A 56 -19.55 7.71 -3.71
N ALA A 57 -19.48 7.60 -2.39
CA ALA A 57 -20.16 8.51 -1.46
C ALA A 57 -19.38 9.82 -1.26
N GLY A 58 -18.30 10.05 -2.01
CA GLY A 58 -17.48 11.26 -1.94
C GLY A 58 -16.48 11.26 -0.78
N LYS A 59 -16.16 10.09 -0.21
CA LYS A 59 -15.16 9.97 0.86
C LYS A 59 -13.75 9.88 0.30
N ASN A 60 -12.83 10.59 0.96
CA ASN A 60 -11.40 10.48 0.71
C ASN A 60 -10.86 9.22 1.39
N VAL A 61 -10.36 8.27 0.61
CA VAL A 61 -9.86 6.99 1.12
C VAL A 61 -8.36 6.88 0.92
N GLY A 62 -7.62 6.66 2.01
CA GLY A 62 -6.20 6.35 1.97
C GLY A 62 -5.93 4.84 1.97
N LEU A 63 -4.82 4.44 1.34
CA LEU A 63 -4.27 3.09 1.39
C LEU A 63 -2.78 3.18 1.73
N VAL A 64 -2.34 2.41 2.73
CA VAL A 64 -0.93 2.25 3.09
C VAL A 64 -0.61 0.77 3.23
N SER A 65 0.65 0.38 2.97
CA SER A 65 1.20 -0.92 3.35
C SER A 65 1.98 -0.80 4.65
N ASP A 66 2.40 -1.94 5.21
CA ASP A 66 3.17 -1.95 6.45
C ASP A 66 4.50 -1.19 6.31
N ALA A 67 5.08 -1.15 5.10
CA ALA A 67 6.26 -0.36 4.80
C ALA A 67 6.37 0.00 3.30
N GLY A 68 6.93 1.18 3.02
CA GLY A 68 7.35 1.54 1.67
C GLY A 68 6.23 2.07 0.78
N THR A 69 6.11 1.50 -0.42
CA THR A 69 5.18 1.94 -1.46
C THR A 69 4.12 0.86 -1.63
N PRO A 70 2.83 1.15 -1.34
CA PRO A 70 1.76 0.17 -1.52
C PRO A 70 1.74 -0.40 -2.94
N LEU A 71 1.15 -1.58 -3.10
CA LEU A 71 1.04 -2.36 -4.34
C LEU A 71 2.34 -3.04 -4.82
N ILE A 72 3.52 -2.60 -4.41
CA ILE A 72 4.79 -3.22 -4.82
C ILE A 72 5.11 -4.38 -3.88
N SER A 73 4.73 -5.59 -4.30
CA SER A 73 4.75 -6.79 -3.44
C SER A 73 3.82 -6.72 -2.21
N ASP A 74 2.88 -5.78 -2.26
CA ASP A 74 1.87 -5.51 -1.24
C ASP A 74 0.46 -5.57 -1.86
N PRO A 75 -0.60 -5.74 -1.07
CA PRO A 75 -1.98 -5.64 -1.50
C PRO A 75 -2.33 -4.24 -2.03
N GLY A 76 -3.39 -4.15 -2.85
CA GLY A 76 -3.87 -2.87 -3.40
C GLY A 76 -4.15 -2.89 -4.89
N TYR A 77 -3.43 -3.73 -5.65
CA TYR A 77 -3.52 -3.76 -7.12
C TYR A 77 -4.98 -3.94 -7.61
N LYS A 78 -5.69 -4.90 -7.03
CA LYS A 78 -7.10 -5.18 -7.39
C LYS A 78 -8.04 -4.01 -7.09
N LEU A 79 -7.75 -3.22 -6.05
CA LEU A 79 -8.54 -2.03 -5.70
C LEU A 79 -8.30 -0.93 -6.72
N VAL A 80 -7.04 -0.57 -6.98
CA VAL A 80 -6.68 0.48 -7.96
C VAL A 80 -7.20 0.13 -9.35
N ARG A 81 -7.07 -1.15 -9.77
CA ARG A 81 -7.66 -1.62 -11.03
C ARG A 81 -9.17 -1.39 -11.10
N GLN A 82 -9.89 -1.68 -10.01
CA GLN A 82 -11.34 -1.47 -9.97
C GLN A 82 -11.70 0.02 -9.95
N CYS A 83 -10.93 0.86 -9.26
CA CYS A 83 -11.10 2.31 -9.33
C CYS A 83 -10.99 2.82 -10.77
N HIS A 84 -9.99 2.37 -11.53
CA HIS A 84 -9.87 2.73 -12.94
C HIS A 84 -11.05 2.26 -13.79
N ILE A 85 -11.53 1.02 -13.60
CA ILE A 85 -12.71 0.51 -14.32
C ILE A 85 -13.95 1.36 -14.03
N GLU A 86 -14.09 1.85 -12.80
CA GLU A 86 -15.24 2.64 -12.35
C GLU A 86 -15.05 4.16 -12.53
N ASN A 87 -13.97 4.59 -13.20
CA ASN A 87 -13.60 6.00 -13.38
C ASN A 87 -13.50 6.78 -12.06
N ILE A 88 -13.04 6.12 -11.00
CA ILE A 88 -12.70 6.74 -9.73
C ILE A 88 -11.25 7.23 -9.81
N GLU A 89 -11.03 8.48 -9.43
CA GLU A 89 -9.70 9.09 -9.41
C GLU A 89 -8.80 8.38 -8.39
N VAL A 90 -7.55 8.16 -8.80
CA VAL A 90 -6.50 7.57 -7.96
C VAL A 90 -5.28 8.47 -8.07
N ASP A 91 -4.81 8.97 -6.93
CA ASP A 91 -3.55 9.73 -6.82
C ASP A 91 -2.56 8.99 -5.91
N GLY A 92 -1.28 9.30 -6.04
CA GLY A 92 -0.17 8.64 -5.37
C GLY A 92 0.85 9.60 -4.78
N MET A 93 1.31 9.29 -3.57
CA MET A 93 2.41 10.02 -2.94
C MET A 93 3.72 9.28 -3.22
N PRO A 94 4.72 9.90 -3.86
CA PRO A 94 6.03 9.32 -4.03
C PRO A 94 6.63 9.10 -2.65
N GLY A 95 7.25 7.95 -2.47
CA GLY A 95 7.69 7.48 -1.17
C GLY A 95 8.82 6.46 -1.25
N PRO A 96 9.20 5.88 -0.10
CA PRO A 96 10.27 4.91 -0.02
C PRO A 96 9.93 3.65 -0.82
N ALA A 97 10.87 3.18 -1.63
CA ALA A 97 10.81 1.88 -2.31
C ALA A 97 12.15 1.16 -2.08
N ALA A 98 12.11 0.04 -1.34
CA ALA A 98 13.32 -0.65 -0.91
C ALA A 98 14.18 -1.13 -2.09
N CYS A 99 13.56 -1.68 -3.13
CA CYS A 99 14.25 -2.16 -4.33
C CYS A 99 15.01 -1.03 -5.07
N VAL A 100 14.38 0.14 -5.20
CA VAL A 100 15.01 1.31 -5.86
C VAL A 100 16.15 1.83 -5.01
N HIS A 101 15.95 1.97 -3.70
CA HIS A 101 17.00 2.47 -2.81
C HIS A 101 18.22 1.53 -2.77
N ALA A 102 17.98 0.22 -2.74
CA ALA A 102 19.04 -0.78 -2.82
C ALA A 102 19.83 -0.67 -4.14
N LEU A 103 19.14 -0.52 -5.28
CA LEU A 103 19.79 -0.33 -6.57
C LEU A 103 20.68 0.91 -6.60
N VAL A 104 20.19 2.05 -6.11
CA VAL A 104 20.95 3.32 -6.03
C VAL A 104 22.27 3.15 -5.27
N LEU A 105 22.29 2.34 -4.20
CA LEU A 105 23.48 2.11 -3.37
C LEU A 105 24.36 0.94 -3.86
N SER A 106 23.88 0.14 -4.82
CA SER A 106 24.52 -1.13 -5.19
C SER A 106 25.80 -0.99 -6.02
N GLY A 107 26.01 0.16 -6.68
CA GLY A 107 27.07 0.31 -7.69
C GLY A 107 26.81 -0.44 -9.01
N LEU A 108 25.62 -1.03 -9.19
CA LEU A 108 25.20 -1.67 -10.44
C LEU A 108 24.65 -0.65 -11.45
N PRO A 109 24.56 -0.98 -12.75
CA PRO A 109 23.90 -0.13 -13.75
C PRO A 109 22.46 0.22 -13.36
N THR A 110 22.07 1.48 -13.50
CA THR A 110 20.76 2.01 -13.07
C THR A 110 19.91 2.56 -14.21
N ASN A 111 20.35 2.40 -15.46
CA ASN A 111 19.59 2.87 -16.64
C ASN A 111 18.38 1.98 -16.95
N GLU A 112 18.44 0.70 -16.58
CA GLU A 112 17.36 -0.26 -16.71
C GLU A 112 17.52 -1.34 -15.62
N PHE A 113 16.42 -1.74 -14.99
CA PHE A 113 16.42 -2.83 -14.03
C PHE A 113 15.06 -3.53 -14.02
N HIS A 114 15.04 -4.78 -13.55
CA HIS A 114 13.82 -5.56 -13.46
C HIS A 114 13.55 -5.94 -12.00
N PHE A 115 12.32 -5.66 -11.52
CA PHE A 115 11.86 -6.06 -10.20
C PHE A 115 11.07 -7.36 -10.29
N CYS A 116 11.59 -8.44 -9.69
CA CYS A 116 10.96 -9.77 -9.70
C CYS A 116 10.18 -10.12 -8.43
N GLY A 117 10.15 -9.24 -7.43
CA GLY A 117 9.58 -9.56 -6.12
C GLY A 117 10.33 -10.71 -5.42
N PHE A 118 9.57 -11.63 -4.82
CA PHE A 118 10.11 -12.74 -4.05
C PHE A 118 10.33 -13.99 -4.91
N LEU A 119 11.44 -14.68 -4.68
CA LEU A 119 11.67 -16.00 -5.26
C LEU A 119 10.65 -17.02 -4.74
N PRO A 120 10.32 -18.06 -5.53
CA PRO A 120 9.48 -19.15 -5.07
C PRO A 120 10.01 -19.72 -3.74
N PRO A 121 9.12 -20.10 -2.80
CA PRO A 121 9.54 -20.75 -1.58
C PRO A 121 10.31 -22.02 -1.93
N LYS A 122 11.47 -22.24 -1.29
CA LYS A 122 12.25 -23.47 -1.48
C LYS A 122 11.35 -24.68 -1.21
N GLU A 123 11.34 -25.66 -2.11
CA GLU A 123 10.70 -26.94 -1.84
C GLU A 123 11.33 -27.52 -0.57
N LYS A 124 10.51 -27.71 0.46
CA LYS A 124 10.95 -28.44 1.64
C LYS A 124 11.22 -29.87 1.18
N GLU A 125 12.48 -30.32 1.23
CA GLU A 125 12.78 -31.74 1.17
C GLU A 125 11.86 -32.44 2.19
N LYS A 126 10.92 -33.25 1.70
CA LYS A 126 10.16 -34.15 2.54
C LYS A 126 11.18 -35.08 3.18
N LYS A 127 11.53 -34.83 4.43
CA LYS A 127 12.19 -35.83 5.29
C LYS A 127 11.33 -37.09 5.24
N ARG A 128 11.80 -38.09 4.50
CA ARG A 128 11.31 -39.46 4.57
C ARG A 128 11.86 -40.13 5.82
#